data_AF-A0ABC8SDA1-F1
#
_entry.id   AF-A0ABC8SDA1-F1
#
_cell.length_a   1.000
_cell.length_b   1.000
_cell.length_c   1.000
_cell.angle_alpha   90.00
_cell.angle_beta   90.00
_cell.angle_gamma   90.00
#
_symmetry.space_group_name_H-M   'P 1'
#
loop_
_entity.id
_entity.type
_entity.pdbx_description
1 polymer ?
#
loop_
_entity_poly.entity_id
_entity_poly.type
_entity_poly.pdbx_seq_one_letter_code
_entity_poly.pdbx_strand_id
1 'polypeptide(L)'
;MEVSSDSMKTTQLVSSQKGGLRTMPFIIANEAFERVASVGLHANMVLYLRNEYHFDNATGASILFVWGAMSNFMPILGAFLSDSYLGRFRVIALGTVVTLFGMAVLWLTAILPGARPPHCDQDSDICAKSRPDQLALLFSSFALMAIGAGGIRPCSLAFGADQFDTPNNPKNESILQSFFNWYYASVGISVLISVTVIIYIQTEAGWVVGFGVPVVVMLLSTILFLLGSKLYVKVKANKSLMVGFLKL
;
A
#
# COMPACT_ATOMS: atom_id res chain seq x y z
N MET A 1 -12.37 -46.77 47.87
CA MET A 1 -11.35 -45.87 48.47
C MET A 1 -10.53 -45.35 47.30
N GLU A 2 -10.97 -44.22 46.75
CA GLU A 2 -10.37 -42.87 46.96
C GLU A 2 -9.33 -42.63 45.85
N VAL A 3 -9.61 -41.84 44.81
CA VAL A 3 -9.82 -40.37 44.76
C VAL A 3 -8.61 -39.60 45.28
N SER A 4 -7.90 -38.94 44.35
CA SER A 4 -7.42 -37.54 44.36
C SER A 4 -6.17 -37.45 43.48
N SER A 5 -6.19 -36.77 42.33
CA SER A 5 -6.16 -35.30 42.21
C SER A 5 -4.99 -34.72 43.00
N ASP A 6 -3.90 -34.31 42.36
CA ASP A 6 -3.64 -32.89 42.11
C ASP A 6 -2.26 -32.63 41.48
N SER A 7 -2.17 -31.51 40.75
CA SER A 7 -1.00 -30.96 40.07
C SER A 7 -0.72 -31.56 38.68
N MET A 8 -1.45 -31.21 37.61
CA MET A 8 -2.02 -29.89 37.32
C MET A 8 -1.03 -28.74 37.57
N LYS A 9 0.19 -28.86 37.02
CA LYS A 9 0.91 -27.67 36.52
C LYS A 9 0.66 -27.51 35.04
N THR A 10 -0.56 -27.07 34.77
CA THR A 10 -0.95 -26.04 33.81
C THR A 10 0.25 -25.22 33.32
N THR A 11 1.03 -25.77 32.39
CA THR A 11 1.62 -24.95 31.34
C THR A 11 0.62 -24.98 30.19
N GLN A 12 -0.56 -24.42 30.45
CA GLN A 12 -1.23 -23.70 29.38
C GLN A 12 -0.23 -22.64 28.95
N LEU A 13 0.56 -22.96 27.92
CA LEU A 13 0.98 -21.94 27.00
C LEU A 13 -0.34 -21.29 26.58
N VAL A 14 -0.63 -20.13 27.14
CA VAL A 14 -1.59 -19.20 26.60
C VAL A 14 -1.06 -18.88 25.20
N SER A 15 -1.33 -19.78 24.26
CA SER A 15 -1.18 -19.52 22.85
C SER A 15 -2.22 -18.45 22.59
N SER A 16 -1.80 -17.18 22.73
CA SER A 16 -2.56 -16.02 22.27
C SER A 16 -3.20 -16.42 20.96
N GLN A 17 -4.53 -16.54 20.94
CA GLN A 17 -5.28 -17.01 19.78
C GLN A 17 -4.96 -16.02 18.64
N LYS A 18 -4.10 -16.42 17.70
CA LYS A 18 -3.69 -15.58 16.57
C LYS A 18 -4.76 -15.69 15.49
N GLY A 19 -5.00 -14.61 14.76
CA GLY A 19 -6.02 -14.53 13.72
C GLY A 19 -7.42 -14.22 14.23
N GLY A 20 -8.41 -14.47 13.37
CA GLY A 20 -9.82 -14.22 13.63
C GLY A 20 -10.26 -12.76 13.46
N LEU A 21 -11.50 -12.47 13.83
CA LEU A 21 -12.17 -11.18 13.57
C LEU A 21 -11.42 -9.96 14.12
N ARG A 22 -10.53 -10.13 15.10
CA ARG A 22 -9.73 -9.03 15.68
C ARG A 22 -8.69 -8.46 14.71
N THR A 23 -8.24 -9.24 13.72
CA THR A 23 -7.26 -8.78 12.73
C THR A 23 -7.90 -8.03 11.56
N MET A 24 -9.21 -8.24 11.35
CA MET A 24 -9.97 -7.66 10.24
C MET A 24 -9.91 -6.13 10.16
N PRO A 25 -10.12 -5.37 11.25
CA PRO A 25 -10.07 -3.92 11.17
C PRO A 25 -8.69 -3.40 10.77
N PHE A 26 -7.62 -4.02 11.23
CA PHE A 26 -6.25 -3.58 10.92
C PHE A 26 -5.89 -3.82 9.46
N ILE A 27 -6.27 -4.97 8.90
CA ILE A 27 -5.97 -5.31 7.49
C ILE A 27 -6.81 -4.43 6.56
N ILE A 28 -8.11 -4.29 6.86
CA ILE A 28 -9.01 -3.49 6.02
C ILE A 28 -8.67 -2.00 6.11
N ALA A 29 -8.35 -1.48 7.30
CA ALA A 29 -7.91 -0.08 7.44
C ALA A 29 -6.59 0.16 6.70
N ASN A 30 -5.63 -0.76 6.76
CA ASN A 30 -4.37 -0.64 6.03
C ASN A 30 -4.60 -0.56 4.51
N GLU A 31 -5.41 -1.47 3.96
CA GLU A 31 -5.76 -1.42 2.53
C GLU A 31 -6.51 -0.13 2.20
N ALA A 32 -7.53 0.24 2.98
CA ALA A 32 -8.32 1.44 2.72
C ALA A 32 -7.45 2.70 2.70
N PHE A 33 -6.55 2.86 3.66
CA PHE A 33 -5.64 4.01 3.73
C PHE A 33 -4.60 4.01 2.60
N GLU A 34 -4.06 2.85 2.21
CA GLU A 34 -3.21 2.76 1.02
C GLU A 34 -3.97 3.22 -0.23
N ARG A 35 -5.23 2.79 -0.38
CA ARG A 35 -6.06 3.17 -1.53
C ARG A 35 -6.41 4.65 -1.54
N VAL A 36 -6.79 5.23 -0.39
CA VAL A 36 -7.02 6.69 -0.28
C VAL A 36 -5.78 7.45 -0.75
N ALA A 37 -4.60 7.09 -0.23
CA ALA A 37 -3.36 7.80 -0.53
C ALA A 37 -2.94 7.61 -2.00
N SER A 38 -2.92 6.37 -2.50
CA SER A 38 -2.43 6.06 -3.84
C SER A 38 -3.35 6.60 -4.94
N VAL A 39 -4.67 6.44 -4.82
CA VAL A 39 -5.61 6.93 -5.82
C VAL A 39 -5.64 8.45 -5.82
N GLY A 40 -5.49 9.08 -4.65
CA GLY A 40 -5.60 10.54 -4.51
C GLY A 40 -4.38 11.24 -5.09
N LEU A 41 -3.21 10.65 -4.92
CA LEU A 41 -2.01 11.11 -5.60
C LEU A 41 -2.12 10.91 -7.12
N HIS A 42 -2.59 9.75 -7.57
CA HIS A 42 -2.64 9.43 -9.00
C HIS A 42 -3.62 10.32 -9.77
N ALA A 43 -4.81 10.57 -9.22
CA ALA A 43 -5.90 11.26 -9.93
C ALA A 43 -5.56 12.70 -10.32
N ASN A 44 -4.82 13.42 -9.47
CA ASN A 44 -4.51 14.84 -9.70
C ASN A 44 -3.08 15.10 -10.17
N MET A 45 -2.28 14.04 -10.34
CA MET A 45 -0.86 14.17 -10.70
C MET A 45 -0.65 14.86 -12.05
N VAL A 46 -1.59 14.75 -12.99
CA VAL A 46 -1.47 15.40 -14.30
C VAL A 46 -1.38 16.92 -14.16
N LEU A 47 -2.13 17.50 -13.21
CA LEU A 47 -2.09 18.94 -12.95
C LEU A 47 -0.77 19.33 -12.27
N TYR A 48 -0.19 18.46 -11.43
CA TYR A 48 1.14 18.69 -10.86
C TYR A 48 2.22 18.70 -11.95
N LEU A 49 2.21 17.70 -12.84
CA LEU A 49 3.16 17.63 -13.95
C LEU A 49 3.05 18.83 -14.90
N ARG A 50 1.82 19.30 -15.15
CA ARG A 50 1.56 20.47 -15.99
C ARG A 50 2.02 21.77 -15.32
N ASN A 51 1.55 22.02 -14.09
CA ASN A 51 1.71 23.33 -13.45
C ASN A 51 3.10 23.51 -12.82
N GLU A 52 3.76 22.43 -12.38
CA GLU A 52 5.02 22.51 -11.64
C GLU A 52 6.22 22.01 -12.45
N TYR A 53 6.00 21.06 -13.37
CA TYR A 53 7.07 20.52 -14.23
C TYR A 53 6.97 20.99 -15.69
N HIS A 54 5.98 21.84 -16.00
CA HIS A 54 5.74 22.40 -17.33
C HIS A 54 5.62 21.35 -18.44
N PHE A 55 5.14 20.15 -18.10
CA PHE A 55 4.85 19.14 -19.10
C PHE A 55 3.53 19.45 -19.82
N ASP A 56 3.48 19.15 -21.11
CA ASP A 56 2.21 19.13 -21.83
C ASP A 56 1.29 18.02 -21.29
N ASN A 57 -0.02 18.23 -21.39
CA ASN A 57 -1.03 17.29 -20.92
C ASN A 57 -0.87 15.89 -21.55
N ALA A 58 -0.50 15.80 -22.82
CA ALA A 58 -0.28 14.51 -23.49
C ALA A 58 0.94 13.76 -22.91
N THR A 59 2.02 14.49 -22.61
CA THR A 59 3.23 13.92 -22.01
C THR A 59 2.96 13.51 -20.57
N GLY A 60 2.28 14.35 -19.80
CA GLY A 60 1.86 14.05 -18.42
C GLY A 60 0.98 12.80 -18.36
N ALA A 61 -0.04 12.70 -19.22
CA ALA A 61 -0.89 11.51 -19.30
C ALA A 61 -0.09 10.24 -19.64
N SER A 62 0.87 10.33 -20.56
CA SER A 62 1.74 9.21 -20.92
C SER A 62 2.59 8.73 -19.73
N ILE A 63 3.15 9.66 -18.95
CA ILE A 63 3.91 9.34 -17.72
C ILE A 63 3.02 8.61 -16.71
N LEU A 64 1.79 9.10 -16.49
CA LEU A 64 0.84 8.48 -15.57
C LEU A 64 0.39 7.10 -16.04
N PHE A 65 0.21 6.92 -17.34
CA PHE A 65 -0.10 5.62 -17.92
C PHE A 65 1.03 4.62 -17.68
N VAL A 66 2.29 5.03 -17.87
CA VAL A 66 3.47 4.19 -17.58
C VAL A 66 3.54 3.86 -16.09
N TRP A 67 3.32 4.83 -15.21
CA TRP A 67 3.26 4.58 -13.76
C TRP A 67 2.15 3.60 -13.37
N GLY A 68 0.96 3.76 -13.97
CA GLY A 68 -0.16 2.84 -13.82
C GLY A 68 0.19 1.43 -14.30
N ALA A 69 0.82 1.30 -15.47
CA ALA A 69 1.24 0.02 -16.03
C ALA A 69 2.27 -0.69 -15.11
N MET A 70 3.30 0.03 -14.65
CA MET A 70 4.28 -0.51 -13.70
C MET A 70 3.62 -0.98 -12.40
N SER A 71 2.69 -0.18 -11.86
CA SER A 71 1.97 -0.50 -10.62
C SER A 71 1.04 -1.70 -10.74
N ASN A 72 0.60 -2.06 -11.95
CA ASN A 72 -0.21 -3.25 -12.22
C ASN A 72 0.65 -4.48 -12.58
N PHE A 73 1.86 -4.29 -13.09
CA PHE A 73 2.80 -5.37 -13.39
C PHE A 73 3.55 -5.88 -12.15
N MET A 74 4.00 -4.96 -11.29
CA MET A 74 4.75 -5.28 -10.08
C MET A 74 4.08 -6.29 -9.12
N PRO A 75 2.74 -6.32 -8.96
CA PRO A 75 2.05 -7.36 -8.20
C PRO A 75 2.43 -8.79 -8.54
N ILE A 76 2.76 -9.09 -9.80
CA ILE A 76 3.18 -10.43 -10.21
C ILE A 76 4.51 -10.80 -9.52
N LEU A 77 5.47 -9.87 -9.53
CA LEU A 77 6.75 -10.04 -8.85
C LEU A 77 6.59 -10.10 -7.33
N GLY A 78 5.71 -9.25 -6.77
CA GLY A 78 5.40 -9.22 -5.35
C GLY A 78 4.77 -10.53 -4.85
N ALA A 79 3.82 -11.07 -5.60
CA ALA A 79 3.20 -12.37 -5.31
C ALA A 79 4.24 -13.49 -5.31
N PHE A 80 5.06 -13.58 -6.37
CA PHE A 80 6.12 -14.56 -6.48
C PHE A 80 7.13 -14.49 -5.31
N LEU A 81 7.53 -13.27 -4.94
CA LEU A 81 8.44 -13.04 -3.82
C LEU A 81 7.82 -13.45 -2.47
N SER A 82 6.51 -13.22 -2.31
CA SER A 82 5.76 -13.56 -1.10
C SER A 82 5.63 -15.07 -0.91
N ASP A 83 5.36 -15.81 -1.98
CA ASP A 83 5.16 -17.26 -1.92
C ASP A 83 6.49 -18.02 -1.82
N SER A 84 7.56 -17.49 -2.44
CA SER A 84 8.85 -18.18 -2.54
C SER A 84 9.81 -17.92 -1.37
N TYR A 85 9.94 -16.66 -0.89
CA TYR A 85 11.03 -16.29 0.03
C TYR A 85 10.57 -15.62 1.32
N LEU A 86 9.78 -14.55 1.24
CA LEU A 86 9.60 -13.64 2.37
C LEU A 86 8.35 -13.94 3.21
N GLY A 87 7.33 -14.57 2.62
CA GLY A 87 6.01 -14.72 3.22
C GLY A 87 5.17 -13.44 3.10
N ARG A 88 3.86 -13.60 2.99
CA ARG A 88 2.89 -12.52 2.71
C ARG A 88 3.01 -11.33 3.67
N PHE A 89 3.10 -11.58 4.98
CA PHE A 89 3.24 -10.50 5.98
C PHE A 89 4.47 -9.61 5.74
N ARG A 90 5.64 -10.20 5.43
CA ARG A 90 6.88 -9.43 5.24
C ARG A 90 6.85 -8.64 3.94
N VAL A 91 6.28 -9.20 2.87
CA VAL A 91 6.13 -8.50 1.60
C VAL A 91 5.19 -7.30 1.74
N ILE A 92 4.06 -7.46 2.44
CA ILE A 92 3.15 -6.33 2.71
C ILE A 92 3.86 -5.28 3.57
N ALA A 93 4.54 -5.68 4.65
CA ALA A 93 5.24 -4.74 5.53
C ALA A 93 6.35 -3.97 4.83
N LEU A 94 7.13 -4.62 3.96
CA LEU A 94 8.13 -3.94 3.14
C LEU A 94 7.45 -3.06 2.09
N GLY A 95 6.37 -3.52 1.47
CA GLY A 95 5.61 -2.77 0.49
C GLY A 95 5.06 -1.46 1.07
N THR A 96 4.47 -1.49 2.28
CA THR A 96 3.94 -0.28 2.93
C THR A 96 5.04 0.72 3.25
N VAL A 97 6.19 0.27 3.75
CA VAL A 97 7.35 1.14 4.02
C VAL A 97 7.92 1.73 2.72
N VAL A 98 8.04 0.94 1.66
CA VAL A 98 8.56 1.41 0.36
C VAL A 98 7.60 2.40 -0.29
N THR A 99 6.28 2.16 -0.24
CA THR A 99 5.27 3.10 -0.72
C THR A 99 5.32 4.40 0.08
N LEU A 100 5.42 4.34 1.41
CA LEU A 100 5.55 5.51 2.26
C LEU A 100 6.79 6.34 1.90
N PHE A 101 7.93 5.67 1.68
CA PHE A 101 9.15 6.34 1.24
C PHE A 101 8.97 6.99 -0.15
N GLY A 102 8.34 6.30 -1.09
CA GLY A 102 8.03 6.87 -2.41
C GLY A 102 7.13 8.11 -2.33
N MET A 103 6.09 8.08 -1.50
CA MET A 103 5.21 9.23 -1.27
C MET A 103 5.94 10.37 -0.56
N ALA A 104 6.85 10.07 0.38
CA ALA A 104 7.66 11.08 1.06
C ALA A 104 8.65 11.77 0.10
N VAL A 105 9.26 11.01 -0.81
CA VAL A 105 10.12 11.57 -1.87
C VAL A 105 9.32 12.49 -2.79
N LEU A 106 8.12 12.08 -3.20
CA LEU A 106 7.21 12.94 -3.96
C LEU A 106 6.83 14.21 -3.18
N TRP A 107 6.51 14.08 -1.89
CA TRP A 107 6.18 15.23 -1.06
C TRP A 107 7.36 16.21 -0.95
N LEU A 108 8.59 15.68 -0.87
CA LEU A 108 9.81 16.47 -0.86
C LEU A 108 9.98 17.32 -2.14
N THR A 109 9.51 16.83 -3.29
CA THR A 109 9.54 17.61 -4.54
C THR A 109 8.61 18.83 -4.50
N ALA A 110 7.56 18.79 -3.69
CA ALA A 110 6.68 19.94 -3.47
C ALA A 110 7.21 20.91 -2.41
N ILE A 111 7.90 20.41 -1.37
CA ILE A 111 8.46 21.23 -0.28
C ILE A 111 9.69 22.01 -0.74
N LEU A 112 10.63 21.35 -1.43
CA LEU A 112 11.92 21.94 -1.75
C LEU A 112 11.84 22.77 -3.05
N PRO A 113 12.06 24.10 -2.99
CA PRO A 113 12.01 24.95 -4.19
C PRO A 113 13.05 24.58 -5.24
N GLY A 114 14.21 24.03 -4.82
CA GLY A 114 15.27 23.57 -5.73
C GLY A 114 15.03 22.19 -6.35
N ALA A 115 14.05 21.44 -5.84
CA ALA A 115 13.69 20.11 -6.36
C ALA A 115 12.74 20.16 -7.56
N ARG A 116 12.27 21.35 -7.94
CA ARG A 116 11.38 21.60 -9.09
C ARG A 116 11.85 22.80 -9.92
N PRO A 117 11.40 22.92 -11.18
CA PRO A 117 11.66 24.10 -11.99
C PRO A 117 11.20 25.38 -11.29
N PRO A 118 11.86 26.53 -11.53
CA PRO A 118 11.38 27.80 -11.02
C PRO A 118 10.00 28.13 -11.60
N HIS A 119 9.18 28.83 -10.82
CA HIS A 119 7.84 29.24 -11.23
C HIS A 119 7.92 30.06 -12.51
N CYS A 120 7.08 29.73 -13.48
CA CYS A 120 7.04 30.38 -14.77
C CYS A 120 5.60 30.83 -15.03
N ASP A 121 5.40 32.12 -15.31
CA ASP A 121 4.10 32.62 -15.73
C ASP A 121 3.80 32.09 -17.13
N GLN A 122 2.64 31.43 -17.28
CA GLN A 122 2.21 30.73 -18.51
C GLN A 122 2.13 31.62 -19.76
N ASP A 123 2.23 32.95 -19.61
CA ASP A 123 2.22 33.94 -20.70
C ASP A 123 3.62 34.32 -21.22
N SER A 124 4.68 33.67 -20.73
CA SER A 124 6.05 33.89 -21.21
C SER A 124 6.56 32.67 -21.99
N ASP A 125 6.86 32.85 -23.28
CA ASP A 125 7.23 31.79 -24.25
C ASP A 125 8.52 31.00 -23.92
N ILE A 126 9.16 31.21 -22.76
CA ILE A 126 10.45 30.60 -22.41
C ILE A 126 10.46 30.17 -20.93
N CYS A 127 9.75 29.09 -20.60
CA CYS A 127 9.94 28.42 -19.30
C CYS A 127 11.24 27.61 -19.29
N ALA A 128 11.96 27.68 -18.17
CA ALA A 128 13.16 26.88 -17.95
C ALA A 128 12.81 25.38 -17.98
N LYS A 129 13.48 24.63 -18.85
CA LYS A 129 13.30 23.18 -18.97
C LYS A 129 13.73 22.49 -17.67
N SER A 130 12.94 21.51 -17.24
CA SER A 130 13.20 20.71 -16.03
C SER A 130 14.59 20.09 -16.04
N ARG A 131 15.35 20.31 -14.96
CA ARG A 131 16.70 19.76 -14.83
C ARG A 131 16.64 18.24 -14.65
N PRO A 132 17.64 17.48 -15.14
CA PRO A 132 17.60 16.02 -15.11
C PRO A 132 17.59 15.44 -13.68
N ASP A 133 18.17 16.13 -12.71
CA ASP A 133 18.16 15.76 -11.29
C ASP A 133 16.75 15.85 -10.67
N GLN A 134 15.99 16.89 -11.03
CA GLN A 134 14.60 17.08 -10.59
C GLN A 134 13.68 15.99 -11.16
N LEU A 135 13.88 15.66 -12.44
CA LEU A 135 13.16 14.57 -13.09
C LEU A 135 13.52 13.20 -12.50
N ALA A 136 14.79 12.96 -12.21
CA ALA A 136 15.24 11.73 -11.57
C ALA A 136 14.56 11.53 -10.20
N LEU A 137 14.45 12.62 -9.41
CA LEU A 137 13.75 12.59 -8.13
C LEU A 137 12.27 12.26 -8.30
N LEU A 138 11.57 12.93 -9.22
CA LEU A 138 10.17 12.66 -9.54
C LEU A 138 9.94 11.22 -9.99
N PHE A 139 10.68 10.73 -10.98
CA PHE A 139 10.51 9.37 -11.49
C PHE A 139 10.91 8.30 -10.48
N SER A 140 11.89 8.57 -9.62
CA SER A 140 12.24 7.67 -8.51
C SER A 140 11.07 7.49 -7.54
N SER A 141 10.29 8.55 -7.28
CA SER A 141 9.10 8.48 -6.44
C SER A 141 8.03 7.57 -7.05
N PHE A 142 7.78 7.68 -8.37
CA PHE A 142 6.82 6.83 -9.09
C PHE A 142 7.26 5.37 -9.10
N ALA A 143 8.55 5.12 -9.32
CA ALA A 143 9.11 3.77 -9.28
C ALA A 143 8.98 3.14 -7.89
N LEU A 144 9.34 3.87 -6.83
CA LEU A 144 9.21 3.41 -5.45
C LEU A 144 7.75 3.10 -5.08
N MET A 145 6.81 4.00 -5.42
CA MET A 145 5.39 3.76 -5.18
C MET A 145 4.87 2.56 -5.98
N ALA A 146 5.31 2.35 -7.23
CA ALA A 146 4.94 1.17 -8.01
C ALA A 146 5.48 -0.12 -7.39
N ILE A 147 6.73 -0.11 -6.92
CA ILE A 147 7.35 -1.25 -6.19
C ILE A 147 6.55 -1.59 -4.94
N GLY A 148 6.25 -0.60 -4.12
CA GLY A 148 5.51 -0.80 -2.87
C GLY A 148 4.07 -1.27 -3.11
N ALA A 149 3.36 -0.70 -4.08
CA ALA A 149 2.01 -1.14 -4.47
C ALA A 149 2.00 -2.61 -4.93
N GLY A 150 3.05 -3.05 -5.64
CA GLY A 150 3.22 -4.43 -6.05
C GLY A 150 3.41 -5.42 -4.90
N GLY A 151 3.97 -4.99 -3.76
CA GLY A 151 4.05 -5.84 -2.56
C GLY A 151 2.72 -5.93 -1.81
N ILE A 152 2.00 -4.82 -1.69
CA ILE A 152 0.80 -4.71 -0.85
C ILE A 152 -0.40 -5.41 -1.50
N ARG A 153 -0.78 -4.98 -2.71
CA ARG A 153 -2.07 -5.31 -3.33
C ARG A 153 -2.31 -6.81 -3.56
N PRO A 154 -1.37 -7.58 -4.14
CA PRO A 154 -1.62 -9.01 -4.39
C PRO A 154 -1.67 -9.82 -3.09
N CYS A 155 -0.94 -9.38 -2.06
CA CYS A 155 -0.76 -10.13 -0.82
C CYS A 155 -1.82 -9.77 0.24
N SER A 156 -2.34 -8.54 0.24
CA SER A 156 -3.23 -8.00 1.29
C SER A 156 -4.51 -8.83 1.45
N LEU A 157 -5.21 -9.10 0.35
CA LEU A 157 -6.43 -9.90 0.33
C LEU A 157 -6.18 -11.34 0.79
N ALA A 158 -5.14 -11.97 0.25
CA ALA A 158 -4.77 -13.35 0.58
C ALA A 158 -4.32 -13.48 2.05
N PHE A 159 -3.56 -12.52 2.54
CA PHE A 159 -3.15 -12.44 3.95
C PHE A 159 -4.34 -12.22 4.89
N GLY A 160 -5.34 -11.45 4.47
CA GLY A 160 -6.60 -11.29 5.20
C GLY A 160 -7.39 -12.59 5.28
N ALA A 161 -7.51 -13.32 4.17
CA ALA A 161 -8.15 -14.63 4.13
C ALA A 161 -7.45 -15.65 5.04
N ASP A 162 -6.11 -15.66 5.07
CA ASP A 162 -5.31 -16.53 5.93
C ASP A 162 -5.61 -16.35 7.43
N GLN A 163 -6.18 -15.21 7.85
CA GLN A 163 -6.53 -14.99 9.26
C GLN A 163 -7.74 -15.79 9.72
N PHE A 164 -8.55 -16.29 8.78
CA PHE A 164 -9.80 -16.99 9.06
C PHE A 164 -9.72 -18.48 8.77
N ASP A 165 -8.65 -18.96 8.11
CA ASP A 165 -8.49 -20.36 7.73
C ASP A 165 -8.27 -21.27 8.96
N THR A 166 -9.38 -21.65 9.60
CA THR A 166 -9.41 -22.57 10.74
C THR A 166 -9.98 -23.91 10.26
N PRO A 167 -9.15 -24.96 10.18
CA PRO A 167 -9.64 -26.30 9.85
C PRO A 167 -10.63 -26.73 10.95
N ASN A 168 -11.85 -27.11 10.55
CA ASN A 168 -12.97 -27.58 11.37
C ASN A 168 -14.01 -26.54 11.88
N ASN A 169 -14.00 -25.29 11.41
CA ASN A 169 -15.08 -24.35 11.74
C ASN A 169 -16.15 -24.30 10.63
N PRO A 170 -17.40 -24.77 10.85
CA PRO A 170 -18.46 -24.74 9.85
C PRO A 170 -18.92 -23.32 9.48
N LYS A 171 -18.56 -22.30 10.27
CA LYS A 171 -18.86 -20.88 9.98
C LYS A 171 -17.74 -20.17 9.21
N ASN A 172 -16.68 -20.86 8.82
CA ASN A 172 -15.53 -20.21 8.17
C ASN A 172 -15.93 -19.53 6.85
N GLU A 173 -16.72 -20.21 6.02
CA GLU A 173 -17.15 -19.69 4.72
C GLU A 173 -17.97 -18.39 4.85
N SER A 174 -18.92 -18.34 5.79
CA SER A 174 -19.74 -17.14 6.00
C SER A 174 -18.94 -15.96 6.56
N ILE A 175 -17.96 -16.22 7.44
CA ILE A 175 -17.05 -15.20 7.95
C ILE A 175 -16.17 -14.66 6.82
N LEU A 176 -15.64 -15.54 5.97
CA LEU A 176 -14.79 -15.16 4.84
C LEU A 176 -15.57 -14.35 3.78
N GLN A 177 -16.82 -14.72 3.48
CA GLN A 177 -17.71 -13.94 2.62
C GLN A 177 -17.96 -12.54 3.19
N SER A 178 -18.25 -12.44 4.50
CA SER A 178 -18.43 -11.15 5.17
C SER A 178 -17.15 -10.31 5.13
N PHE A 179 -15.99 -10.93 5.31
CA PHE A 179 -14.68 -10.28 5.16
C PHE A 179 -14.50 -9.69 3.76
N PHE A 180 -14.73 -10.48 2.71
CA PHE A 180 -14.61 -10.00 1.34
C PHE A 180 -15.59 -8.85 1.04
N ASN A 181 -16.84 -8.96 1.49
CA ASN A 181 -17.82 -7.90 1.31
C ASN A 181 -17.35 -6.59 1.98
N TRP A 182 -16.90 -6.64 3.23
CA TRP A 182 -16.41 -5.45 3.93
C TRP A 182 -15.11 -4.90 3.33
N TYR A 183 -14.23 -5.79 2.86
CA TYR A 183 -13.00 -5.41 2.17
C TYR A 183 -13.30 -4.60 0.91
N TYR A 184 -14.15 -5.12 0.02
CA TYR A 184 -14.51 -4.42 -1.22
C TYR A 184 -15.32 -3.15 -0.97
N ALA A 185 -16.24 -3.18 0.00
CA ALA A 185 -16.98 -1.98 0.41
C ALA A 185 -16.02 -0.88 0.91
N SER A 186 -15.05 -1.24 1.76
CA SER A 186 -14.06 -0.30 2.28
C SER A 186 -13.15 0.25 1.18
N VAL A 187 -12.75 -0.57 0.20
CA VAL A 187 -12.00 -0.11 -0.97
C VAL A 187 -12.84 0.87 -1.79
N GLY A 188 -14.12 0.57 -2.05
CA GLY A 188 -15.01 1.49 -2.76
C GLY A 188 -15.14 2.85 -2.07
N ILE A 189 -15.36 2.86 -0.75
CA ILE A 189 -15.43 4.09 0.06
C ILE A 189 -14.09 4.84 0.02
N SER A 190 -12.96 4.14 0.10
CA SER A 190 -11.64 4.77 0.04
C SER A 190 -11.40 5.50 -1.29
N VAL A 191 -11.83 4.93 -2.41
CA VAL A 191 -11.74 5.56 -3.73
C VAL A 191 -12.63 6.79 -3.80
N LEU A 192 -13.85 6.73 -3.26
CA LEU A 192 -14.76 7.90 -3.22
C LEU A 192 -14.15 9.05 -2.41
N ILE A 193 -13.61 8.76 -1.21
CA ILE A 193 -12.94 9.76 -0.36
C ILE A 193 -11.72 10.34 -1.09
N SER A 194 -10.95 9.48 -1.76
CA SER A 194 -9.78 9.85 -2.51
C SER A 194 -10.09 10.87 -3.61
N VAL A 195 -11.06 10.59 -4.48
CA VAL A 195 -11.36 11.45 -5.64
C VAL A 195 -12.15 12.71 -5.27
N THR A 196 -12.64 12.80 -4.04
CA THR A 196 -13.38 13.97 -3.55
C THR A 196 -12.51 14.80 -2.61
N VAL A 197 -12.20 14.27 -1.42
CA VAL A 197 -11.52 14.99 -0.33
C VAL A 197 -10.06 15.27 -0.68
N ILE A 198 -9.30 14.27 -1.14
CA ILE A 198 -7.87 14.47 -1.42
C ILE A 198 -7.66 15.41 -2.60
N ILE A 199 -8.45 15.25 -3.68
CA ILE A 199 -8.38 16.16 -4.84
C ILE A 199 -8.72 17.58 -4.42
N TYR A 200 -9.80 17.77 -3.65
CA TYR A 200 -10.19 19.09 -3.13
C TYR A 200 -9.06 19.77 -2.33
N ILE A 201 -8.40 19.02 -1.44
CA ILE A 201 -7.26 19.55 -0.67
C ILE A 201 -6.09 19.92 -1.60
N GLN A 202 -5.80 19.09 -2.61
CA GLN A 202 -4.71 19.36 -3.55
C GLN A 202 -4.96 20.61 -4.40
N THR A 203 -6.21 20.88 -4.79
CA THR A 203 -6.55 22.04 -5.62
C THR A 203 -6.64 23.33 -4.81
N GLU A 204 -7.19 23.29 -3.59
CA GLU A 204 -7.42 24.49 -2.78
C GLU A 204 -6.25 24.85 -1.85
N ALA A 205 -5.62 23.86 -1.21
CA ALA A 205 -4.54 24.07 -0.24
C ALA A 205 -3.14 23.94 -0.86
N GLY A 206 -3.05 23.65 -2.15
CA GLY A 206 -1.81 23.51 -2.91
C GLY A 206 -1.07 22.19 -2.71
N TRP A 207 0.00 21.99 -3.48
CA TRP A 207 0.70 20.70 -3.60
C TRP A 207 1.40 20.23 -2.33
N VAL A 208 1.93 21.16 -1.52
CA VAL A 208 2.62 20.81 -0.27
C VAL A 208 1.65 20.15 0.71
N VAL A 209 0.46 20.73 0.90
CA VAL A 209 -0.56 20.15 1.79
C VAL A 209 -1.20 18.93 1.12
N GLY A 210 -1.49 19.04 -0.18
CA GLY A 210 -2.12 18.00 -0.98
C GLY A 210 -1.35 16.69 -1.07
N PHE A 211 -0.01 16.72 -1.03
CA PHE A 211 0.83 15.52 -0.96
C PHE A 211 1.16 15.11 0.48
N GLY A 212 1.19 16.06 1.43
CA GLY A 212 1.40 15.77 2.84
C GLY A 212 0.29 14.90 3.45
N VAL A 213 -0.97 15.15 3.08
CA VAL A 213 -2.10 14.34 3.59
C VAL A 213 -1.98 12.85 3.21
N PRO A 214 -1.78 12.47 1.93
CA PRO A 214 -1.48 11.08 1.55
C PRO A 214 -0.31 10.46 2.30
N VAL A 215 0.78 11.20 2.55
CA VAL A 215 1.94 10.70 3.33
C VAL A 215 1.53 10.36 4.76
N VAL A 216 0.76 11.23 5.43
CA VAL A 216 0.28 10.99 6.80
C VAL A 216 -0.69 9.80 6.85
N VAL A 217 -1.61 9.71 5.88
CA VAL A 217 -2.55 8.57 5.76
C VAL A 217 -1.79 7.26 5.56
N MET A 218 -0.76 7.25 4.71
CA MET A 218 0.08 6.07 4.47
C MET A 218 0.95 5.71 5.68
N LEU A 219 1.44 6.71 6.42
CA LEU A 219 2.17 6.49 7.66
C LEU A 219 1.27 5.81 8.71
N LEU A 220 0.04 6.31 8.86
CA LEU A 220 -0.95 5.71 9.76
C LEU A 220 -1.28 4.27 9.35
N SER A 221 -1.46 4.03 8.05
CA SER A 221 -1.64 2.69 7.49
C SER A 221 -0.53 1.72 7.91
N THR A 222 0.72 2.15 7.70
CA THR A 222 1.92 1.37 8.04
C THR A 222 2.01 1.08 9.54
N ILE A 223 1.74 2.08 10.39
CA ILE A 223 1.75 1.92 11.85
C ILE A 223 0.68 0.91 12.29
N LEU A 224 -0.57 1.06 11.82
CA LEU A 224 -1.67 0.17 12.18
C LEU A 224 -1.38 -1.28 11.77
N PHE A 225 -0.84 -1.48 10.58
CA PHE A 225 -0.47 -2.81 10.11
C PHE A 225 0.63 -3.44 10.97
N LEU A 226 1.68 -2.69 11.32
CA LEU A 226 2.77 -3.18 12.15
C LEU A 226 2.35 -3.43 13.60
N LEU A 227 1.46 -2.61 14.17
CA LEU A 227 0.89 -2.83 15.51
C LEU A 227 0.09 -4.14 15.57
N GLY A 228 -0.65 -4.46 14.51
CA GLY A 228 -1.38 -5.73 14.37
C GLY A 228 -0.48 -6.97 14.26
N SER A 229 0.84 -6.81 14.11
CA SER A 229 1.78 -7.91 13.82
C SER A 229 1.82 -9.03 14.87
N LYS A 230 1.44 -8.78 16.12
CA LYS A 230 1.34 -9.80 17.18
C LYS A 230 0.05 -10.62 17.09
N LEU A 231 -1.00 -10.05 16.50
CA LEU A 231 -2.33 -10.66 16.35
C LEU A 231 -2.40 -11.55 15.11
N TYR A 232 -1.60 -11.27 14.08
CA TYR A 232 -1.70 -11.98 12.80
C TYR A 232 -1.17 -13.42 12.83
N VAL A 233 -1.86 -14.30 12.10
CA VAL A 233 -1.35 -15.58 11.63
C VAL A 233 -0.35 -15.30 10.50
N LYS A 234 0.88 -15.79 10.66
CA LYS A 234 1.97 -15.61 9.69
C LYS A 234 2.28 -16.96 9.04
N VAL A 235 1.72 -17.19 7.86
CA VAL A 235 2.01 -18.38 7.05
C VAL A 235 3.46 -18.29 6.55
N LYS A 236 4.21 -19.40 6.66
CA LYS A 236 5.60 -19.47 6.18
C LYS A 236 5.61 -19.63 4.65
N ALA A 237 6.58 -19.00 3.98
CA ALA A 237 6.79 -19.17 2.54
C ALA A 237 7.09 -20.64 2.19
N ASN A 238 6.55 -21.11 1.06
CA ASN A 238 6.71 -22.49 0.62
C ASN A 238 7.88 -22.58 -0.36
N LYS A 239 9.06 -22.98 0.12
CA LYS A 239 10.29 -23.10 -0.68
C LYS A 239 10.19 -24.12 -1.84
N SER A 240 9.17 -24.98 -1.84
CA SER A 240 8.98 -26.04 -2.84
C SER A 240 8.63 -25.53 -4.25
N LEU A 241 7.97 -24.37 -4.37
CA LEU A 241 7.57 -23.80 -5.67
C LEU A 241 8.76 -23.48 -6.59
N MET A 242 9.91 -23.09 -6.01
CA MET A 242 11.14 -22.85 -6.77
C MET A 242 11.71 -24.13 -7.39
N VAL A 243 11.57 -25.28 -6.72
CA VAL A 243 12.06 -26.58 -7.21
C VAL A 243 11.19 -27.10 -8.35
N GLY A 244 9.90 -26.73 -8.40
CA GLY A 244 9.01 -27.06 -9.51
C GLY A 244 9.35 -26.30 -10.79
N PHE A 245 9.68 -25.01 -10.70
CA PHE A 245 10.08 -24.19 -11.87
C PHE A 245 11.49 -24.50 -12.38
N LEU A 246 12.42 -24.91 -11.51
CA LEU A 246 13.78 -25.34 -11.90
C LEU A 246 13.83 -26.75 -12.52
N LYS A 247 12.72 -27.48 -12.52
CA LYS A 247 12.58 -28.81 -13.12
C LYS A 247 11.84 -28.81 -14.46
N LEU A 248 11.41 -27.63 -14.94
CA LEU A 248 10.82 -27.41 -16.25
C LEU A 248 11.89 -26.83 -17.19
#